data_AF-A0A1V6SSG6-F1
#
_entry.id   AF-A0A1V6SSG6-F1
#
_cell.length_a   1.000
_cell.length_b   1.000
_cell.length_c   1.000
_cell.angle_alpha   90.00
_cell.angle_beta   90.00
_cell.angle_gamma   90.00
#
_symmetry.space_group_name_H-M   'P 1'
#
loop_
_entity.id
_entity.type
_entity.pdbx_description
1 polymer ?
#
loop_
_entity_poly.entity_id
_entity_poly.type
_entity_poly.pdbx_seq_one_letter_code
_entity_poly.pdbx_strand_id
1 'polypeptide(L)'
;MEAASILSAMKGEKLKDSPQWLTWFTKVQLYAVQKNPLQEPAEPEYPEEGDERDRRIWRDRMDVYKVKYTRWEKQAKGLSDSRFARSTAYEEEIRIKWKVFAIQKPTGDIEEWLQQWNTLREQAVSLGINDGDANRDFLHAVKEVLPIWWQGKYQEIVIDKKVYDTRDLLESFRAINREIGVQTMTSTNAPKGAFSTWQGHQEAKPEVKQEKLPFKKRRCPCGSTHPRHKVATCYVINEAIRPEGYTLNKRTLEKAKKKLAKDLA
;
A
#
# COMPACT_ATOMS: atom_id res chain seq x y z
N MET A 1 27.14 -17.73 17.38
CA MET A 1 26.23 -18.86 17.06
C MET A 1 26.88 -19.69 15.98
N GLU A 2 27.06 -20.97 16.27
CA GLU A 2 28.04 -21.85 15.63
C GLU A 2 27.71 -22.18 14.17
N ALA A 3 28.73 -22.05 13.31
CA ALA A 3 28.67 -22.36 11.88
C ALA A 3 28.15 -23.79 11.56
N ALA A 4 28.24 -24.71 12.52
CA ALA A 4 27.67 -26.06 12.43
C ALA A 4 26.12 -26.06 12.40
N SER A 5 25.47 -25.09 13.05
CA SER A 5 24.01 -24.98 13.12
C SER A 5 23.39 -24.64 11.75
N ILE A 6 24.06 -23.78 10.95
CA ILE A 6 23.57 -23.36 9.62
C ILE A 6 23.60 -24.53 8.64
N LEU A 7 24.72 -25.27 8.55
CA LEU A 7 24.81 -26.45 7.69
C LEU A 7 23.90 -27.60 8.13
N SER A 8 23.68 -27.75 9.44
CA SER A 8 22.77 -28.76 9.99
C SER A 8 21.30 -28.43 9.69
N ALA A 9 20.92 -27.14 9.71
CA ALA A 9 19.58 -26.69 9.30
C ALA A 9 19.33 -26.88 7.79
N MET A 10 20.37 -26.77 6.96
CA MET A 10 20.28 -26.90 5.49
C MET A 10 20.16 -28.35 5.01
N LYS A 11 20.56 -29.35 5.81
CA LYS A 11 20.45 -30.79 5.45
C LYS A 11 19.02 -31.31 5.40
N GLY A 12 18.06 -30.60 6.00
CA GLY A 12 16.64 -31.02 6.07
C GLY A 12 15.69 -30.29 5.13
N GLU A 13 16.14 -29.23 4.43
CA GLU A 13 15.28 -28.43 3.55
C GLU A 13 14.98 -29.19 2.25
N LYS A 14 13.72 -29.60 2.03
CA LYS A 14 13.26 -30.11 0.72
C LYS A 14 13.04 -28.94 -0.22
N LEU A 15 14.04 -28.65 -1.06
CA LEU A 15 14.01 -27.58 -2.06
C LEU A 15 13.11 -28.00 -3.23
N LYS A 16 11.86 -27.53 -3.24
CA LYS A 16 10.85 -27.90 -4.25
C LYS A 16 10.61 -26.82 -5.28
N ASP A 17 10.77 -25.55 -4.91
CA ASP A 17 10.44 -24.39 -5.75
C ASP A 17 11.65 -23.47 -6.01
N SER A 18 11.65 -22.78 -7.16
CA SER A 18 12.73 -21.87 -7.58
C SER A 18 13.15 -20.82 -6.52
N PRO A 19 12.23 -20.18 -5.78
CA PRO A 19 12.59 -19.22 -4.72
C PRO A 19 13.33 -19.87 -3.53
N GLN A 20 13.05 -21.15 -3.24
CA GLN A 20 13.73 -21.89 -2.17
C GLN A 20 15.19 -22.19 -2.56
N TRP A 21 15.42 -22.53 -3.83
CA TRP A 21 16.78 -22.70 -4.38
C TRP A 21 17.60 -21.42 -4.32
N LEU A 22 17.01 -20.28 -4.66
CA LEU A 22 17.68 -18.97 -4.57
C LEU A 22 18.03 -18.62 -3.13
N THR A 23 17.10 -18.86 -2.19
CA THR A 23 17.31 -18.62 -0.76
C THR A 23 18.41 -19.52 -0.19
N TRP A 24 18.38 -20.81 -0.52
CA TRP A 24 19.41 -21.78 -0.11
C TRP A 24 20.79 -21.42 -0.66
N PHE A 25 20.88 -21.06 -1.95
CA PHE A 25 22.12 -20.65 -2.59
C PHE A 25 22.70 -19.37 -1.94
N THR A 26 21.83 -18.44 -1.57
CA THR A 26 22.21 -17.23 -0.81
C THR A 26 22.79 -17.57 0.56
N LYS A 27 22.17 -18.51 1.30
CA LYS A 27 22.69 -19.01 2.59
C LYS A 27 24.06 -19.68 2.44
N VAL A 28 24.27 -20.51 1.40
CA VAL A 28 25.58 -21.13 1.11
C VAL A 28 26.65 -20.07 0.84
N GLN A 29 26.34 -19.06 0.03
CA GLN A 29 27.29 -18.00 -0.29
C GLN A 29 27.65 -17.16 0.94
N LEU A 30 26.68 -16.82 1.78
CA LEU A 30 26.92 -16.13 3.05
C LEU A 30 27.81 -16.97 3.99
N TYR A 31 27.55 -18.27 4.09
CA TYR A 31 28.38 -19.21 4.86
C TYR A 31 29.82 -19.27 4.31
N ALA A 32 29.98 -19.35 2.99
CA ALA A 32 31.29 -19.38 2.34
C ALA A 32 32.10 -18.09 2.60
N VAL A 33 31.45 -16.93 2.55
CA VAL A 33 32.05 -15.63 2.88
C VAL A 33 32.43 -15.53 4.35
N GLN A 34 31.62 -16.09 5.25
CA GLN A 34 31.86 -16.07 6.69
C GLN A 34 32.98 -17.04 7.14
N LYS A 35 33.12 -18.20 6.47
CA LYS A 35 34.14 -19.21 6.77
C LYS A 35 35.48 -18.95 6.10
N ASN A 36 35.49 -18.34 4.92
CA ASN A 36 36.68 -17.97 4.17
C ASN A 36 36.57 -16.50 3.73
N PRO A 37 36.81 -15.53 4.63
CA PRO A 37 36.93 -14.14 4.20
C PRO A 37 38.02 -14.08 3.14
N LEU A 38 37.68 -13.52 1.98
CA LEU A 38 38.61 -13.39 0.86
C LEU A 38 39.74 -12.45 1.28
N GLN A 39 40.82 -13.03 1.81
CA GLN A 39 41.93 -12.27 2.39
C GLN A 39 42.83 -11.74 1.28
N GLU A 40 43.07 -10.43 1.30
CA GLU A 40 44.00 -9.78 0.40
C GLU A 40 45.41 -10.37 0.61
N PRO A 41 46.09 -10.83 -0.46
CA PRO A 41 47.46 -11.30 -0.35
C PRO A 41 48.36 -10.19 0.22
N ALA A 42 49.25 -10.51 1.15
CA ALA A 42 50.24 -9.56 1.65
C ALA A 42 51.38 -9.38 0.63
N GLU A 43 51.74 -8.14 0.34
CA GLU A 43 52.87 -7.81 -0.51
C GLU A 43 54.19 -8.19 0.17
N PRO A 44 55.12 -8.87 -0.52
CA PRO A 44 56.41 -9.23 0.06
C PRO A 44 57.33 -8.02 0.20
N GLU A 45 57.86 -7.78 1.39
CA GLU A 45 58.82 -6.70 1.68
C GLU A 45 60.13 -6.87 0.91
N TYR A 46 60.63 -5.76 0.35
CA TYR A 46 61.89 -5.75 -0.38
C TYR A 46 63.09 -5.80 0.60
N PRO A 47 64.07 -6.69 0.39
CA PRO A 47 65.24 -6.75 1.25
C PRO A 47 66.25 -5.64 0.89
N GLU A 48 66.20 -4.51 1.60
CA GLU A 48 67.09 -3.36 1.36
C GLU A 48 68.57 -3.68 1.59
N GLU A 49 68.88 -4.49 2.60
CA GLU A 49 70.25 -4.91 2.96
C GLU A 49 70.62 -6.33 2.45
N GLY A 50 69.75 -6.95 1.66
CA GLY A 50 69.90 -8.35 1.23
C GLY A 50 70.91 -8.56 0.12
N ASP A 51 71.44 -9.78 0.05
CA ASP A 51 72.36 -10.20 -1.00
C ASP A 51 71.63 -10.47 -2.35
N GLU A 52 72.38 -10.76 -3.42
CA GLU A 52 71.79 -11.02 -4.74
C GLU A 52 70.94 -12.32 -4.79
N ARG A 53 71.06 -13.20 -3.78
CA ARG A 53 70.20 -14.36 -3.61
C ARG A 53 68.88 -13.93 -2.96
N ASP A 54 68.90 -13.06 -1.95
CA ASP A 54 67.70 -12.50 -1.32
C ASP A 54 66.85 -11.72 -2.33
N ARG A 55 67.48 -10.93 -3.21
CA ARG A 55 66.78 -10.22 -4.30
C ARG A 55 66.17 -11.15 -5.34
N ARG A 56 66.75 -12.34 -5.57
CA ARG A 56 66.15 -13.37 -6.44
C ARG A 56 64.95 -14.02 -5.78
N ILE A 57 65.08 -14.39 -4.51
CA ILE A 57 63.97 -14.95 -3.72
C ILE A 57 62.82 -13.96 -3.62
N TRP A 58 63.11 -12.66 -3.45
CA TRP A 58 62.09 -11.62 -3.48
C TRP A 58 61.37 -11.53 -4.83
N ARG A 59 62.11 -11.58 -5.95
CA ARG A 59 61.50 -11.60 -7.30
C ARG A 59 60.53 -12.77 -7.48
N ASP A 60 60.94 -13.98 -7.09
CA ASP A 60 60.09 -15.17 -7.15
C ASP A 60 58.84 -15.03 -6.27
N ARG A 61 59.00 -14.51 -5.04
CA ARG A 61 57.88 -14.21 -4.12
C ARG A 61 56.95 -13.15 -4.71
N MET A 62 57.50 -12.15 -5.38
CA MET A 62 56.74 -11.06 -5.99
C MET A 62 55.92 -11.54 -7.19
N ASP A 63 56.46 -12.45 -8.00
CA ASP A 63 55.71 -13.04 -9.11
C ASP A 63 54.59 -13.97 -8.60
N VAL A 64 54.83 -14.72 -7.53
CA VAL A 64 53.78 -15.47 -6.83
C VAL A 64 52.72 -14.54 -6.25
N TYR A 65 53.12 -13.41 -5.66
CA TYR A 65 52.21 -12.38 -5.15
C TYR A 65 51.31 -11.82 -6.25
N LYS A 66 51.87 -11.40 -7.40
CA LYS A 66 51.09 -10.89 -8.55
C LYS A 66 50.03 -11.88 -9.02
N VAL A 67 50.37 -13.17 -9.11
CA VAL A 67 49.42 -14.22 -9.50
C VAL A 67 48.31 -14.37 -8.45
N LYS A 68 48.65 -14.34 -7.15
CA LYS A 68 47.66 -14.41 -6.07
C LYS A 68 46.77 -13.17 -6.03
N TYR A 69 47.35 -11.98 -6.20
CA TYR A 69 46.65 -10.70 -6.19
C TYR A 69 45.66 -10.59 -7.34
N THR A 70 46.08 -10.90 -8.57
CA THR A 70 45.17 -10.90 -9.73
C THR A 70 44.02 -11.89 -9.60
N ARG A 71 44.26 -13.06 -8.97
CA ARG A 71 43.19 -14.01 -8.66
C ARG A 71 42.25 -13.47 -7.60
N TRP A 72 42.78 -12.88 -6.53
CA TRP A 72 42.00 -12.24 -5.47
C TRP A 72 41.14 -11.11 -6.02
N GLU A 73 41.71 -10.22 -6.84
CA GLU A 73 41.01 -9.10 -7.48
C GLU A 73 39.85 -9.58 -8.35
N LYS A 74 40.05 -10.60 -9.19
CA LYS A 74 38.97 -11.21 -9.99
C LYS A 74 37.87 -11.81 -9.13
N GLN A 75 38.22 -12.47 -8.03
CA GLN A 75 37.25 -13.05 -7.09
C GLN A 75 36.49 -11.96 -6.30
N ALA A 76 37.20 -10.92 -5.87
CA ALA A 76 36.65 -9.76 -5.17
C ALA A 76 35.65 -9.02 -6.06
N LYS A 77 36.03 -8.78 -7.33
CA LYS A 77 35.18 -8.15 -8.34
C LYS A 77 33.96 -9.00 -8.69
N GLY A 78 34.13 -10.31 -8.89
CA GLY A 78 33.00 -11.22 -9.10
C GLY A 78 32.01 -11.22 -7.93
N LEU A 79 32.50 -11.13 -6.68
CA LEU A 79 31.68 -11.02 -5.48
C LEU A 79 31.04 -9.63 -5.31
N SER A 80 31.69 -8.54 -5.72
CA SER A 80 31.07 -7.21 -5.72
C SER A 80 29.98 -7.11 -6.78
N ASP A 81 30.25 -7.58 -8.00
CA ASP A 81 29.30 -7.54 -9.11
C ASP A 81 28.08 -8.44 -8.81
N SER A 82 28.29 -9.60 -8.20
CA SER A 82 27.19 -10.47 -7.73
C SER A 82 26.40 -9.85 -6.57
N ARG A 83 27.06 -9.16 -5.63
CA ARG A 83 26.37 -8.46 -4.53
C ARG A 83 25.55 -7.29 -5.05
N PHE A 84 26.09 -6.51 -5.98
CA PHE A 84 25.41 -5.40 -6.62
C PHE A 84 24.21 -5.89 -7.44
N ALA A 85 24.41 -6.92 -8.28
CA ALA A 85 23.34 -7.56 -9.04
C ALA A 85 22.24 -8.15 -8.13
N ARG A 86 22.61 -8.74 -6.99
CA ARG A 86 21.65 -9.27 -6.01
C ARG A 86 20.90 -8.14 -5.27
N SER A 87 21.56 -7.04 -4.93
CA SER A 87 20.91 -5.85 -4.35
C SER A 87 19.87 -5.31 -5.32
N THR A 88 20.24 -5.13 -6.59
CA THR A 88 19.32 -4.63 -7.62
C THR A 88 18.17 -5.60 -7.91
N ALA A 89 18.43 -6.91 -7.89
CA ALA A 89 17.38 -7.91 -8.10
C ALA A 89 16.40 -7.98 -6.92
N TYR A 90 16.91 -7.88 -5.69
CA TYR A 90 16.08 -7.85 -4.48
C TYR A 90 15.24 -6.57 -4.39
N GLU A 91 15.84 -5.41 -4.70
CA GLU A 91 15.11 -4.13 -4.79
C GLU A 91 13.99 -4.19 -5.84
N GLU A 92 14.27 -4.75 -7.01
CA GLU A 92 13.26 -4.91 -8.07
C GLU A 92 12.17 -5.92 -7.67
N GLU A 93 12.52 -6.99 -6.96
CA GLU A 93 11.55 -7.95 -6.41
C GLU A 93 10.59 -7.28 -5.43
N ILE A 94 11.11 -6.47 -4.49
CA ILE A 94 10.29 -5.71 -3.54
C ILE A 94 9.41 -4.70 -4.28
N ARG A 95 9.94 -4.01 -5.29
CA ARG A 95 9.17 -3.06 -6.12
C ARG A 95 8.02 -3.74 -6.86
N ILE A 96 8.27 -4.92 -7.45
CA ILE A 96 7.23 -5.70 -8.14
C ILE A 96 6.19 -6.20 -7.14
N LYS A 97 6.63 -6.74 -6.00
CA LYS A 97 5.72 -7.17 -4.92
C LYS A 97 4.84 -6.02 -4.45
N TRP A 98 5.41 -4.83 -4.22
CA TRP A 98 4.66 -3.64 -3.83
C TRP A 98 3.58 -3.30 -4.86
N LYS A 99 3.94 -3.16 -6.13
CA LYS A 99 2.99 -2.84 -7.20
C LYS A 99 1.85 -3.85 -7.30
N VAL A 100 2.17 -5.14 -7.19
CA VAL A 100 1.17 -6.20 -7.26
C VAL A 100 0.26 -6.17 -6.03
N PHE A 101 0.84 -6.06 -4.83
CA PHE A 101 0.10 -6.07 -3.57
C PHE A 101 -0.79 -4.82 -3.40
N ALA A 102 -0.32 -3.66 -3.86
CA ALA A 102 -1.07 -2.40 -3.84
C ALA A 102 -2.36 -2.41 -4.66
N ILE A 103 -2.41 -3.24 -5.71
CA ILE A 103 -3.58 -3.39 -6.57
C ILE A 103 -4.54 -4.46 -6.03
N GLN A 104 -4.03 -5.37 -5.19
CA GLN A 104 -4.84 -6.43 -4.61
C GLN A 104 -5.68 -5.88 -3.47
N LYS A 105 -6.98 -6.18 -3.53
CA LYS A 105 -7.87 -5.94 -2.39
C LYS A 105 -7.51 -6.84 -1.21
N PRO A 106 -7.77 -6.42 0.04
CA PRO A 106 -7.65 -7.28 1.19
C PRO A 106 -8.48 -8.56 1.01
N THR A 107 -7.85 -9.71 1.17
CA THR A 107 -8.50 -11.03 1.10
C THR A 107 -8.23 -11.82 2.36
N GLY A 108 -9.26 -12.44 2.93
CA GLY A 108 -9.12 -13.23 4.16
C GLY A 108 -9.09 -12.34 5.41
N ASP A 109 -8.16 -12.63 6.32
CA ASP A 109 -7.99 -11.84 7.55
C ASP A 109 -7.36 -10.47 7.22
N ILE A 110 -8.11 -9.42 7.54
CA ILE A 110 -7.71 -8.03 7.31
C ILE A 110 -6.51 -7.66 8.19
N GLU A 111 -6.37 -8.20 9.40
CA GLU A 111 -5.23 -7.88 10.26
C GLU A 111 -3.93 -8.50 9.74
N GLU A 112 -3.98 -9.74 9.26
CA GLU A 112 -2.84 -10.37 8.57
C GLU A 112 -2.47 -9.57 7.31
N TRP A 113 -3.46 -9.16 6.52
CA TRP A 113 -3.23 -8.36 5.31
C TRP A 113 -2.58 -7.01 5.64
N LEU A 114 -3.05 -6.32 6.69
CA LEU A 114 -2.46 -5.06 7.15
C LEU A 114 -1.02 -5.23 7.66
N GLN A 115 -0.73 -6.35 8.33
CA GLN A 115 0.62 -6.66 8.78
C GLN A 115 1.56 -6.91 7.59
N GLN A 116 1.11 -7.64 6.57
CA GLN A 116 1.85 -7.84 5.32
C GLN A 116 2.09 -6.51 4.59
N TRP A 117 1.06 -5.66 4.50
CA TRP A 117 1.17 -4.32 3.92
C TRP A 117 2.27 -3.49 4.59
N ASN A 118 2.24 -3.40 5.93
CA ASN A 118 3.20 -2.59 6.66
C ASN A 118 4.62 -3.16 6.57
N THR A 119 4.77 -4.49 6.61
CA THR A 119 6.07 -5.17 6.46
C THR A 119 6.69 -4.86 5.09
N LEU A 120 5.88 -4.93 4.02
CA LEU A 120 6.34 -4.65 2.66
C LEU A 120 6.72 -3.17 2.48
N ARG A 121 5.96 -2.25 3.10
CA ARG A 121 6.28 -0.82 3.12
C ARG A 121 7.60 -0.56 3.83
N GLU A 122 7.80 -1.12 5.03
CA GLU A 122 9.03 -0.95 5.80
C GLU A 122 10.25 -1.48 5.02
N GLN A 123 10.09 -2.62 4.33
CA GLN A 123 11.12 -3.14 3.42
C GLN A 123 11.41 -2.16 2.27
N ALA A 124 10.39 -1.62 1.61
CA ALA A 124 10.56 -0.64 0.54
C ALA A 124 11.27 0.64 1.03
N VAL A 125 10.86 1.19 2.17
CA VAL A 125 11.47 2.37 2.79
C VAL A 125 12.93 2.11 3.17
N SER A 126 13.23 0.93 3.73
CA SER A 126 14.61 0.55 4.09
C SER A 126 15.56 0.48 2.88
N LEU A 127 15.01 0.23 1.69
CA LEU A 127 15.73 0.21 0.42
C LEU A 127 15.75 1.59 -0.26
N GLY A 128 15.27 2.65 0.39
CA GLY A 128 15.19 4.00 -0.18
C GLY A 128 14.15 4.14 -1.28
N ILE A 129 13.23 3.18 -1.42
CA ILE A 129 12.09 3.30 -2.34
C ILE A 129 11.11 4.30 -1.73
N ASN A 130 10.84 5.38 -2.47
CA ASN A 130 9.93 6.44 -2.05
C ASN A 130 8.54 5.88 -1.73
N ASP A 131 8.04 6.17 -0.52
CA ASP A 131 6.74 5.76 -0.02
C ASP A 131 5.68 6.88 -0.09
N GLY A 132 5.99 8.00 -0.77
CA GLY A 132 5.11 9.17 -0.86
C GLY A 132 3.72 8.89 -1.43
N ASP A 133 3.55 7.80 -2.17
CA ASP A 133 2.25 7.34 -2.69
C ASP A 133 1.65 6.16 -1.90
N ALA A 134 2.29 5.67 -0.84
CA ALA A 134 1.84 4.49 -0.10
C ALA A 134 0.44 4.65 0.50
N ASN A 135 0.09 5.86 0.95
CA ASN A 135 -1.26 6.16 1.43
C ASN A 135 -2.29 6.11 0.29
N ARG A 136 -1.92 6.53 -0.92
CA ARG A 136 -2.80 6.47 -2.09
C ARG A 136 -3.00 5.03 -2.53
N ASP A 137 -1.92 4.27 -2.61
CA ASP A 137 -1.93 2.84 -2.89
C ASP A 137 -2.82 2.09 -1.90
N PHE A 138 -2.69 2.40 -0.60
CA PHE A 138 -3.54 1.84 0.44
C PHE A 138 -5.02 2.17 0.22
N LEU A 139 -5.34 3.44 -0.04
CA LEU A 139 -6.72 3.86 -0.31
C LEU A 139 -7.29 3.15 -1.55
N HIS A 140 -6.48 2.89 -2.58
CA HIS A 140 -6.92 2.14 -3.74
C HIS A 140 -7.27 0.69 -3.39
N ALA A 141 -6.41 -0.01 -2.62
CA ALA A 141 -6.62 -1.39 -2.22
C ALA A 141 -7.89 -1.58 -1.37
N VAL A 142 -8.15 -0.65 -0.44
CA VAL A 142 -9.26 -0.81 0.54
C VAL A 142 -10.58 -0.16 0.13
N LYS A 143 -10.65 0.47 -1.05
CA LYS A 143 -11.83 1.19 -1.55
C LYS A 143 -13.12 0.37 -1.49
N GLU A 144 -13.04 -0.91 -1.83
CA GLU A 144 -14.20 -1.81 -1.85
C GLU A 144 -14.56 -2.35 -0.46
N VAL A 145 -13.62 -2.36 0.49
CA VAL A 145 -13.81 -2.93 1.83
C VAL A 145 -14.58 -1.96 2.73
N LEU A 146 -14.15 -0.69 2.77
CA LEU A 146 -14.80 0.36 3.56
C LEU A 146 -15.08 1.62 2.72
N PRO A 147 -16.10 1.60 1.84
CA PRO A 147 -16.34 2.69 0.88
C PRO A 147 -16.61 4.06 1.51
N ILE A 148 -17.32 4.08 2.65
CA ILE A 148 -17.68 5.33 3.35
C ILE A 148 -16.46 5.96 4.01
N TRP A 149 -15.68 5.16 4.74
CA TRP A 149 -14.42 5.60 5.34
C TRP A 149 -13.44 6.06 4.25
N TRP A 150 -13.33 5.27 3.18
CA TRP A 150 -12.49 5.58 2.03
C TRP A 150 -12.84 6.93 1.41
N GLN A 151 -14.13 7.23 1.24
CA GLN A 151 -14.57 8.50 0.67
C GLN A 151 -14.10 9.71 1.49
N GLY A 152 -14.18 9.62 2.82
CA GLY A 152 -13.69 10.67 3.72
C GLY A 152 -12.17 10.84 3.63
N LYS A 153 -11.43 9.73 3.73
CA LYS A 153 -9.96 9.77 3.69
C LYS A 153 -9.38 10.12 2.33
N TYR A 154 -10.03 9.73 1.24
CA TYR A 154 -9.66 10.13 -0.10
C TYR A 154 -9.82 11.64 -0.30
N GLN A 155 -10.89 12.23 0.23
CA GLN A 155 -11.06 13.69 0.21
C GLN A 155 -9.92 14.39 0.96
N GLU A 156 -9.62 13.97 2.19
CA GLU A 156 -8.55 14.58 3.01
C GLU A 156 -7.16 14.44 2.37
N ILE A 157 -6.80 13.25 1.90
CA ILE A 157 -5.43 12.93 1.48
C ILE A 157 -5.20 13.27 0.01
N VAL A 158 -6.14 12.95 -0.87
CA VAL A 158 -5.95 13.09 -2.32
C VAL A 158 -6.44 14.42 -2.84
N ILE A 159 -7.63 14.86 -2.43
CA ILE A 159 -8.23 16.11 -2.94
C ILE A 159 -7.67 17.31 -2.18
N ASP A 160 -7.72 17.28 -0.85
CA ASP A 160 -7.27 18.37 0.01
C ASP A 160 -5.73 18.36 0.21
N LYS A 161 -5.05 17.31 -0.30
CA LYS A 161 -3.59 17.13 -0.25
C LYS A 161 -3.01 17.25 1.15
N LYS A 162 -3.76 16.85 2.18
CA LYS A 162 -3.24 16.84 3.55
C LYS A 162 -2.17 15.76 3.68
N VAL A 163 -1.06 16.13 4.31
CA VAL A 163 -0.07 15.15 4.76
C VAL A 163 -0.70 14.36 5.88
N TYR A 164 -0.66 13.04 5.76
CA TYR A 164 -1.27 12.12 6.71
C TYR A 164 -0.28 11.01 6.98
N ASP A 165 -0.04 10.71 8.26
CA ASP A 165 0.89 9.65 8.63
C ASP A 165 0.32 8.28 8.27
N THR A 166 1.14 7.42 7.65
CA THR A 166 0.66 6.10 7.19
C THR A 166 0.22 5.23 8.37
N ARG A 167 0.90 5.30 9.52
CA ARG A 167 0.52 4.52 10.69
C ARG A 167 -0.85 4.95 11.20
N ASP A 168 -1.08 6.26 11.32
CA ASP A 168 -2.39 6.80 11.72
C ASP A 168 -3.49 6.39 10.74
N LEU A 169 -3.16 6.25 9.45
CA LEU A 169 -4.13 5.85 8.42
C LEU A 169 -4.55 4.40 8.62
N LEU A 170 -3.57 3.51 8.82
CA LEU A 170 -3.79 2.09 9.09
C LEU A 170 -4.55 1.89 10.41
N GLU A 171 -4.21 2.62 11.46
CA GLU A 171 -4.92 2.57 12.75
C GLU A 171 -6.37 3.03 12.62
N SER A 172 -6.62 4.12 11.88
CA SER A 172 -7.99 4.60 11.63
C SER A 172 -8.82 3.59 10.83
N PHE A 173 -8.21 2.90 9.86
CA PHE A 173 -8.86 1.84 9.10
C PHE A 173 -9.19 0.64 10.00
N ARG A 174 -8.24 0.20 10.85
CA ARG A 174 -8.45 -0.89 11.82
C ARG A 174 -9.61 -0.59 12.76
N ALA A 175 -9.69 0.62 13.30
CA ALA A 175 -10.73 1.02 14.24
C ALA A 175 -12.13 0.82 13.61
N ILE A 176 -12.34 1.38 12.42
CA ILE A 176 -13.64 1.27 11.72
C ILE A 176 -13.94 -0.17 11.29
N ASN A 177 -12.93 -0.91 10.84
CA ASN A 177 -13.12 -2.30 10.44
C ASN A 177 -13.55 -3.19 11.63
N ARG A 178 -12.98 -2.94 12.82
CA ARG A 178 -13.38 -3.62 14.06
C ARG A 178 -14.79 -3.23 14.48
N GLU A 179 -15.15 -1.94 14.41
CA GLU A 179 -16.50 -1.49 14.75
C GLU A 179 -17.57 -2.17 13.89
N ILE A 180 -17.33 -2.31 12.59
CA ILE A 180 -18.28 -2.97 11.67
C ILE A 180 -18.30 -4.49 11.89
N GLY A 181 -17.15 -5.12 12.11
CA GLY A 181 -17.04 -6.55 12.41
C GLY A 181 -17.72 -6.95 13.74
N VAL A 182 -17.68 -6.05 14.74
CA VAL A 182 -18.40 -6.24 16.00
C VAL A 182 -19.91 -6.10 15.79
N GLN A 183 -20.36 -5.11 15.00
CA GLN A 183 -21.78 -4.91 14.69
C GLN A 183 -22.38 -6.11 13.94
N THR A 184 -21.66 -6.75 13.01
CA THR A 184 -22.14 -7.95 12.31
C THR A 184 -22.23 -9.19 13.21
N MET A 185 -21.33 -9.36 14.18
CA MET A 185 -21.40 -10.45 15.17
C MET A 185 -22.50 -10.26 16.22
N THR A 186 -22.79 -9.01 16.60
CA THR A 186 -23.91 -8.70 17.53
C THR A 186 -25.29 -8.62 16.86
N SER A 187 -25.35 -8.60 15.53
CA SER A 187 -26.59 -8.45 14.74
C SER A 187 -27.16 -9.77 14.22
N THR A 188 -27.14 -10.85 15.02
CA THR A 188 -28.12 -11.94 14.86
C THR A 188 -29.44 -11.67 15.59
N ASN A 189 -29.54 -10.56 16.33
CA ASN A 189 -30.82 -10.02 16.80
C ASN A 189 -30.90 -8.55 16.42
N ALA A 190 -31.80 -8.21 15.50
CA ALA A 190 -32.10 -6.82 15.16
C ALA A 190 -32.48 -6.02 16.43
N PRO A 191 -32.07 -4.75 16.48
CA PRO A 191 -33.06 -3.74 16.80
C PRO A 191 -33.04 -2.61 15.77
N LYS A 192 -34.25 -2.31 15.28
CA LYS A 192 -34.57 -1.05 14.62
C LYS A 192 -34.45 0.07 15.66
N GLY A 193 -33.57 1.03 15.40
CA GLY A 193 -33.68 2.40 15.90
C GLY A 193 -32.93 2.71 17.20
N ALA A 194 -31.88 3.51 17.07
CA ALA A 194 -31.54 4.61 17.98
C ALA A 194 -30.37 5.40 17.38
N PHE A 195 -30.64 6.32 16.47
CA PHE A 195 -29.67 7.37 16.14
C PHE A 195 -29.81 8.45 17.21
N SER A 196 -28.93 8.40 18.20
CA SER A 196 -28.87 9.37 19.30
C SER A 196 -28.53 10.74 18.71
N THR A 197 -29.49 11.64 18.74
CA THR A 197 -29.32 13.02 18.30
C THR A 197 -28.56 13.74 19.40
N TRP A 198 -27.37 14.26 19.08
CA TRP A 198 -26.70 15.25 19.92
C TRP A 198 -27.63 16.47 20.06
N GLN A 199 -28.30 16.56 21.21
CA GLN A 199 -28.99 17.76 21.65
C GLN A 199 -27.96 18.68 22.30
N GLY A 200 -27.62 19.75 21.59
CA GLY A 200 -26.79 20.83 22.12
C GLY A 200 -26.88 22.04 21.19
N HIS A 201 -27.49 23.11 21.69
CA HIS A 201 -27.64 24.45 21.11
C HIS A 201 -28.74 24.65 20.06
N GLN A 202 -29.92 25.03 20.57
CA GLN A 202 -30.75 26.04 19.91
C GLN A 202 -29.97 27.37 19.92
N GLU A 203 -29.65 27.89 18.74
CA GLU A 203 -29.39 29.32 18.55
C GLU A 203 -30.19 29.82 17.34
N ALA A 204 -30.53 31.10 17.42
CA ALA A 204 -31.67 31.74 16.80
C ALA A 204 -31.68 31.73 15.26
N LYS A 205 -32.89 31.77 14.70
CA LYS A 205 -33.14 32.11 13.30
C LYS A 205 -32.49 33.45 12.94
N PRO A 206 -31.95 33.55 11.72
CA PRO A 206 -32.23 34.72 10.90
C PRO A 206 -32.88 34.29 9.57
N GLU A 207 -34.04 34.88 9.29
CA GLU A 207 -34.55 35.02 7.92
C GLU A 207 -33.64 35.98 7.16
N VAL A 208 -32.87 35.54 6.17
CA VAL A 208 -32.42 36.41 5.06
C VAL A 208 -32.15 35.57 3.79
N LYS A 209 -32.92 35.92 2.74
CA LYS A 209 -32.68 35.88 1.28
C LYS A 209 -32.15 34.60 0.62
N GLN A 210 -33.00 34.08 -0.28
CA GLN A 210 -32.70 33.04 -1.26
C GLN A 210 -31.67 33.53 -2.27
N GLU A 211 -30.39 33.36 -1.99
CA GLU A 211 -29.37 33.31 -3.03
C GLU A 211 -29.08 31.87 -3.43
N LYS A 212 -28.91 31.71 -4.75
CA LYS A 212 -28.90 30.50 -5.59
C LYS A 212 -28.17 29.30 -4.95
N LEU A 213 -28.91 28.48 -4.20
CA LEU A 213 -28.41 27.18 -3.75
C LEU A 213 -28.44 26.14 -4.89
N PRO A 214 -27.39 25.30 -5.02
CA PRO A 214 -27.25 24.31 -6.09
C PRO A 214 -28.32 23.21 -6.04
N PHE A 215 -28.65 22.67 -7.22
CA PHE A 215 -29.79 21.80 -7.59
C PHE A 215 -30.12 20.67 -6.59
N LYS A 216 -29.14 20.19 -5.81
CA LYS A 216 -29.29 19.05 -4.89
C LYS A 216 -30.07 19.33 -3.59
N LYS A 217 -30.39 20.60 -3.26
CA LYS A 217 -31.13 20.98 -2.02
C LYS A 217 -32.57 21.49 -2.25
N ARG A 218 -33.08 21.53 -3.49
CA ARG A 218 -34.42 22.10 -3.77
C ARG A 218 -35.55 21.07 -3.64
N ARG A 219 -36.72 21.53 -3.18
CA ARG A 219 -37.97 20.75 -3.17
C ARG A 219 -38.36 20.36 -4.59
N CYS A 220 -38.86 19.13 -4.77
CA CYS A 220 -39.27 18.64 -6.08
C CYS A 220 -40.38 19.53 -6.70
N PRO A 221 -40.30 19.87 -8.01
CA PRO A 221 -41.27 20.72 -8.70
C PRO A 221 -42.70 20.18 -8.74
N CYS A 222 -42.91 18.88 -8.46
CA CYS A 222 -44.21 18.22 -8.45
C CYS A 222 -45.16 18.70 -7.35
N GLY A 223 -44.66 19.48 -6.37
CA GLY A 223 -45.46 20.00 -5.26
C GLY A 223 -45.61 19.06 -4.06
N SER A 224 -44.91 17.92 -4.03
CA SER A 224 -44.86 17.07 -2.85
C SER A 224 -44.18 17.78 -1.68
N THR A 225 -44.84 17.78 -0.52
CA THR A 225 -44.33 18.34 0.74
C THR A 225 -43.36 17.41 1.45
N HIS A 226 -43.16 16.19 0.95
CA HIS A 226 -42.31 15.21 1.60
C HIS A 226 -40.82 15.56 1.47
N PRO A 227 -40.07 15.75 2.57
CA PRO A 227 -38.70 16.29 2.55
C PRO A 227 -37.67 15.36 1.88
N ARG A 228 -37.95 14.05 1.79
CA ARG A 228 -37.10 13.09 1.07
C ARG A 228 -37.44 12.95 -0.42
N HIS A 229 -38.45 13.66 -0.91
CA HIS A 229 -38.88 13.53 -2.30
C HIS A 229 -38.00 14.37 -3.23
N LYS A 230 -37.14 13.69 -3.98
CA LYS A 230 -36.23 14.30 -4.97
C LYS A 230 -36.82 14.19 -6.37
N VAL A 231 -36.33 15.04 -7.29
CA VAL A 231 -36.68 15.00 -8.72
C VAL A 231 -36.41 13.61 -9.31
N ALA A 232 -35.29 12.99 -8.95
CA ALA A 232 -34.89 11.65 -9.41
C ALA A 232 -35.88 10.54 -9.02
N THR A 233 -36.60 10.71 -7.91
CA THR A 233 -37.53 9.71 -7.37
C THR A 233 -39.00 10.12 -7.61
N CYS A 234 -39.25 11.06 -8.52
CA CYS A 234 -40.57 11.61 -8.75
C CYS A 234 -41.26 10.99 -9.97
N TYR A 235 -42.30 10.17 -9.75
CA TYR A 235 -43.11 9.56 -10.83
C TYR A 235 -43.83 10.57 -11.73
N VAL A 236 -44.02 11.81 -11.25
CA VAL A 236 -44.65 12.89 -12.01
C VAL A 236 -43.69 13.47 -13.06
N ILE A 237 -42.40 13.48 -12.76
CA ILE A 237 -41.35 14.05 -13.64
C ILE A 237 -40.66 12.95 -14.45
N ASN A 238 -40.35 11.82 -13.82
CA ASN A 238 -39.67 10.70 -14.45
C ASN A 238 -40.67 9.65 -14.91
N GLU A 239 -40.87 9.56 -16.22
CA GLU A 239 -41.75 8.58 -16.85
C GLU A 239 -41.24 7.14 -16.68
N ALA A 240 -39.91 6.95 -16.67
CA ALA A 240 -39.26 5.63 -16.61
C ALA A 240 -39.44 4.86 -15.30
N ILE A 241 -39.75 5.55 -14.19
CA ILE A 241 -39.93 4.92 -12.87
C ILE A 241 -41.41 4.85 -12.46
N ARG A 242 -42.32 5.20 -13.36
CA ARG A 242 -43.76 5.28 -13.05
C ARG A 242 -44.35 3.88 -12.89
N PRO A 243 -45.07 3.59 -11.80
CA PRO A 243 -45.79 2.32 -11.65
C PRO A 243 -46.85 2.14 -12.74
N GLU A 244 -47.02 0.91 -13.21
CA GLU A 244 -48.07 0.56 -14.18
C GLU A 244 -49.46 0.85 -13.59
N GLY A 245 -50.32 1.52 -14.37
CA GLY A 245 -51.64 1.95 -13.92
C GLY A 245 -51.70 3.28 -13.17
N TYR A 246 -50.58 3.99 -12.98
CA TYR A 246 -50.58 5.30 -12.30
C TYR A 246 -51.30 6.38 -13.14
N THR A 247 -52.44 6.86 -12.64
CA THR A 247 -53.22 7.93 -13.28
C THR A 247 -52.63 9.30 -12.97
N LEU A 248 -52.03 9.91 -13.99
CA LEU A 248 -51.34 11.18 -13.84
C LEU A 248 -52.27 12.35 -14.20
N ASN A 249 -52.48 13.27 -13.26
CA ASN A 249 -53.24 14.49 -13.51
C ASN A 249 -52.43 15.43 -14.45
N LYS A 250 -52.94 15.64 -15.67
CA LYS A 250 -52.31 16.48 -16.71
C LYS A 250 -51.95 17.88 -16.22
N ARG A 251 -52.81 18.48 -15.37
CA ARG A 251 -52.60 19.81 -14.79
C ARG A 251 -51.38 19.88 -13.86
N THR A 252 -51.08 18.79 -13.16
CA THR A 252 -49.93 18.72 -12.24
C THR A 252 -48.62 18.58 -13.00
N LEU A 253 -48.61 17.82 -14.09
CA LEU A 253 -47.43 17.67 -14.96
C LEU A 253 -47.10 18.96 -15.70
N GLU A 254 -48.08 19.69 -16.22
CA GLU A 254 -47.82 20.99 -16.84
C GLU A 254 -47.23 22.00 -15.85
N LYS A 255 -47.73 22.04 -14.62
CA LYS A 255 -47.17 22.89 -13.56
C LYS A 255 -45.73 22.49 -13.21
N ALA A 256 -45.44 21.19 -13.13
CA ALA A 256 -44.09 20.69 -12.87
C ALA A 256 -43.13 21.02 -14.01
N LYS A 257 -43.54 20.85 -15.27
CA LYS A 257 -42.76 21.21 -16.47
C LYS A 257 -42.51 22.71 -16.57
N LYS A 258 -43.51 23.56 -16.31
CA LYS A 258 -43.33 25.03 -16.28
C LYS A 258 -42.34 25.48 -15.20
N LYS A 259 -42.33 24.83 -14.03
CA LYS A 259 -41.35 25.12 -12.98
C LYS A 259 -39.95 24.67 -13.37
N LEU A 260 -39.79 23.47 -13.93
CA LEU A 260 -38.51 22.99 -14.47
C LEU A 260 -37.95 23.90 -15.57
N ALA A 261 -38.80 24.38 -16.48
CA ALA A 261 -38.38 25.28 -17.56
C ALA A 261 -37.92 26.65 -17.04
N LYS A 262 -38.57 27.18 -15.99
CA LYS A 262 -38.12 28.40 -15.30
C LYS A 262 -36.83 28.22 -14.50
N ASP A 263 -36.49 26.99 -14.12
CA ASP A 263 -35.26 26.68 -13.40
C ASP A 263 -34.04 26.50 -14.35
N LEU A 264 -34.28 26.30 -15.65
CA LEU A 264 -33.24 26.16 -16.69
C LEU A 264 -32.89 27.48 -17.41
N ALA A 265 -33.70 28.53 -17.23
CA ALA A 265 -33.50 29.87 -17.77
C ALA A 265 -32.84 30.80 -16.72
#